data_AF-A0A7V9UVL0-F1
#
_entry.id   AF-A0A7V9UVL0-F1
#
_cell.length_a   1.000
_cell.length_b   1.000
_cell.length_c   1.000
_cell.angle_alpha   90.00
_cell.angle_beta   90.00
_cell.angle_gamma   90.00
#
_symmetry.space_group_name_H-M   'P 1'
#
loop_
_entity.id
_entity.type
_entity.pdbx_description
1 polymer ?
#
loop_
_entity_poly.entity_id
_entity_poly.type
_entity_poly.pdbx_seq_one_letter_code
_entity_poly.pdbx_strand_id
1 'polypeptide(L)'
;MSNQATVADIFRRALEIRANNQNISYKDLKSQIVSEFSGSPFPSTASLTIPEYDNIAPQEDWTAGLPIVLRGIQTEDWNEIAHGIMISLEQVENYPKESGREDDPQKEWRNRHKGIADAEGKNLSKWMPEELLAMAKRNVKS
;
A
#
# COMPACT_ATOMS: atom_id res chain seq x y z
N MET A 1 25.16 4.58 5.14
CA MET A 1 23.70 4.51 4.98
C MET A 1 23.37 5.40 3.80
N SER A 2 22.93 4.82 2.68
CA SER A 2 22.65 5.55 1.44
C SER A 2 21.48 6.50 1.69
N ASN A 3 21.68 7.81 1.58
CA ASN A 3 20.63 8.85 1.68
C ASN A 3 19.67 8.85 0.46
N GLN A 4 19.52 7.72 -0.22
CA GLN A 4 18.75 7.58 -1.44
C GLN A 4 17.32 7.21 -1.08
N ALA A 5 16.39 8.13 -1.33
CA ALA A 5 14.98 7.90 -1.08
C ALA A 5 14.45 6.76 -1.95
N THR A 6 13.68 5.85 -1.37
CA THR A 6 13.01 4.80 -2.14
C THR A 6 11.69 5.31 -2.73
N VAL A 7 11.18 4.60 -3.73
CA VAL A 7 9.84 4.89 -4.32
C VAL A 7 8.75 4.83 -3.25
N ALA A 8 8.85 3.87 -2.32
CA ALA A 8 7.95 3.74 -1.19
C ALA A 8 8.01 4.94 -0.22
N ASP A 9 9.19 5.51 0.01
CA ASP A 9 9.35 6.69 0.88
C ASP A 9 8.73 7.94 0.24
N ILE A 10 8.91 8.12 -1.07
CA ILE A 10 8.30 9.23 -1.82
C ILE A 10 6.77 9.09 -1.80
N PHE A 11 6.26 7.86 -1.96
CA PHE A 11 4.82 7.60 -1.87
C PHE A 11 4.25 7.91 -0.48
N ARG A 12 4.92 7.45 0.60
CA ARG A 12 4.53 7.79 1.98
C ARG A 12 4.54 9.30 2.21
N ARG A 13 5.57 9.99 1.70
CA ARG A 13 5.66 11.45 1.82
C ARG A 13 4.50 12.15 1.12
N ALA A 14 4.11 11.69 -0.07
CA ALA A 14 2.96 12.22 -0.79
C ALA A 14 1.66 12.05 0.02
N LEU A 15 1.47 10.90 0.68
CA LEU A 15 0.33 10.66 1.57
C LEU A 15 0.34 11.56 2.80
N GLU A 16 1.49 11.79 3.43
CA GLU A 16 1.60 12.71 4.57
C GLU A 16 1.20 14.14 4.21
N ILE A 17 1.69 14.64 3.08
CA ILE A 17 1.33 15.99 2.60
C ILE A 17 -0.18 16.08 2.33
N ARG A 18 -0.75 15.04 1.72
CA ARG A 18 -2.18 14.94 1.45
C ARG A 18 -3.03 14.87 2.72
N ALA A 19 -2.58 14.12 3.72
CA ALA A 19 -3.26 14.01 5.02
C ALA A 19 -3.27 15.36 5.77
N ASN A 20 -2.18 16.13 5.66
CA ASN A 20 -2.08 17.46 6.25
C ASN A 20 -2.85 18.52 5.45
N ASN A 21 -2.98 18.35 4.14
CA ASN A 21 -3.64 19.30 3.22
C ASN A 21 -4.63 18.58 2.29
N GLN A 22 -5.81 18.21 2.80
CA GLN A 22 -6.78 17.38 2.08
C GLN A 22 -7.27 17.97 0.74
N ASN A 23 -7.20 19.30 0.57
CA ASN A 23 -7.65 20.01 -0.64
C ASN A 23 -6.51 20.42 -1.58
N ILE A 24 -5.27 19.96 -1.34
CA ILE A 24 -4.16 20.28 -2.24
C ILE A 24 -4.39 19.65 -3.62
N SER A 25 -4.17 20.42 -4.69
CA SER A 25 -4.28 19.87 -6.03
C SER A 25 -3.15 18.86 -6.29
N TYR A 26 -3.38 17.83 -7.10
CA TYR A 26 -2.34 16.88 -7.49
C TYR A 26 -1.14 17.58 -8.19
N LYS A 27 -1.40 18.69 -8.87
CA LYS A 27 -0.37 19.50 -9.53
C LYS A 27 0.54 20.19 -8.52
N ASP A 28 -0.04 20.74 -7.45
CA ASP A 28 0.72 21.40 -6.38
C ASP A 28 1.47 20.38 -5.53
N LEU A 29 0.83 19.24 -5.23
CA LEU A 29 1.46 18.12 -4.55
C LEU A 29 2.67 17.58 -5.33
N LYS A 30 2.52 17.39 -6.65
CA LYS A 30 3.64 17.03 -7.54
C LYS A 30 4.78 18.04 -7.43
N SER A 31 4.47 19.33 -7.51
CA SER A 31 5.48 20.39 -7.46
C SER A 31 6.23 20.40 -6.13
N GLN A 32 5.53 20.16 -5.02
CA GLN A 32 6.12 20.05 -3.69
C GLN A 32 7.07 18.84 -3.59
N ILE A 33 6.65 17.66 -4.05
CA ILE A 33 7.49 16.45 -4.07
C ILE A 33 8.74 16.67 -4.93
N VAL A 34 8.61 17.23 -6.14
CA VAL A 34 9.77 17.54 -6.98
C VAL A 34 10.72 18.50 -6.28
N SER A 35 10.19 19.54 -5.60
CA SER A 35 11.04 20.49 -4.87
C SER A 35 11.79 19.86 -3.69
N GLU A 36 11.18 18.91 -2.99
CA GLU A 36 11.77 18.23 -1.82
C GLU A 36 12.83 17.20 -2.22
N PHE A 37 12.61 16.46 -3.32
CA PHE A 37 13.47 15.34 -3.71
C PHE A 37 14.44 15.64 -4.86
N SER A 38 14.27 16.72 -5.62
CA SER A 38 15.14 17.02 -6.78
C SER A 38 16.62 17.22 -6.45
N GLY A 39 16.95 17.57 -5.20
CA GLY A 39 18.33 17.67 -4.71
C GLY A 39 18.93 16.34 -4.23
N SER A 40 18.16 15.25 -4.25
CA SER A 40 18.56 13.92 -3.79
C SER A 40 18.89 13.00 -4.98
N PRO A 41 19.72 11.96 -4.77
CA PRO A 41 19.95 10.95 -5.80
C PRO A 41 18.63 10.23 -6.16
N PHE A 42 18.46 9.93 -7.44
CA PHE A 42 17.29 9.21 -7.96
C PHE A 42 17.10 7.86 -7.26
N PRO A 43 15.87 7.36 -7.08
CA PRO A 43 15.61 6.05 -6.49
C PRO A 43 16.21 4.92 -7.32
N SER A 44 16.61 3.82 -6.67
CA SER A 44 17.08 2.62 -7.38
C SER A 44 15.91 1.84 -7.96
N THR A 45 16.08 1.30 -9.17
CA THR A 45 15.14 0.36 -9.78
C THR A 45 14.99 -0.94 -8.98
N ALA A 46 16.00 -1.30 -8.17
CA ALA A 46 15.94 -2.46 -7.28
C ALA A 46 14.90 -2.31 -6.15
N SER A 47 14.43 -1.08 -5.89
CA SER A 47 13.44 -0.76 -4.87
C SER A 47 12.19 -0.10 -5.47
N LEU A 48 11.87 -0.44 -6.72
CA LEU A 48 10.65 0.00 -7.40
C LEU A 48 9.42 -0.74 -6.85
N THR A 49 8.93 -0.29 -5.71
CA THR A 49 7.75 -0.85 -5.06
C THR A 49 6.99 0.24 -4.30
N ILE A 50 5.68 0.11 -4.25
CA ILE A 50 4.79 0.89 -3.39
C ILE A 50 4.31 -0.06 -2.27
N PRO A 51 4.14 0.41 -1.03
CA PRO A 51 3.57 -0.42 0.04
C PRO A 51 2.23 -1.03 -0.38
N GLU A 52 1.89 -2.22 0.11
CA GLU A 52 0.63 -2.87 -0.29
C GLU A 52 -0.59 -2.09 0.21
N TYR A 53 -1.54 -1.82 -0.71
CA TYR A 53 -2.82 -1.17 -0.43
C TYR A 53 -4.02 -2.05 -0.83
N ASP A 54 -3.83 -3.39 -0.87
CA ASP A 54 -4.85 -4.38 -1.25
C ASP A 54 -6.16 -4.27 -0.45
N ASN A 55 -6.09 -3.75 0.77
CA ASN A 55 -7.25 -3.50 1.63
C ASN A 55 -8.12 -2.32 1.13
N ILE A 56 -7.56 -1.43 0.30
CA ILE A 56 -8.19 -0.21 -0.19
C ILE A 56 -8.51 -0.34 -1.69
N ALA A 57 -7.51 -0.67 -2.50
CA ALA A 57 -7.61 -0.79 -3.96
C ALA A 57 -6.91 -2.07 -4.43
N PRO A 58 -7.31 -2.66 -5.56
CA PRO A 58 -6.61 -3.81 -6.13
C PRO A 58 -5.18 -3.43 -6.52
N GLN A 59 -4.32 -4.45 -6.62
CA GLN A 59 -2.91 -4.27 -6.98
C GLN A 59 -2.68 -3.46 -8.25
N GLU A 60 -3.54 -3.64 -9.25
CA GLU A 60 -3.47 -2.93 -10.52
C GLU A 60 -3.58 -1.41 -10.35
N ASP A 61 -4.38 -0.95 -9.39
CA ASP A 61 -4.64 0.48 -9.16
C ASP A 61 -3.53 1.13 -8.33
N TRP A 62 -3.10 0.49 -7.23
CA TRP A 62 -2.04 1.07 -6.39
C TRP A 62 -0.64 0.93 -6.98
N THR A 63 -0.46 0.09 -8.02
CA THR A 63 0.78 0.02 -8.80
C THR A 63 0.72 0.72 -10.15
N ALA A 64 -0.42 1.32 -10.52
CA ALA A 64 -0.67 1.86 -11.86
C ALA A 64 0.40 2.85 -12.36
N GLY A 65 1.00 3.62 -11.44
CA GLY A 65 2.03 4.60 -11.77
C GLY A 65 3.47 4.08 -11.76
N LEU A 66 3.74 2.84 -11.31
CA LEU A 66 5.09 2.27 -11.28
C LEU A 66 5.80 2.24 -12.64
N PRO A 67 5.13 1.97 -13.79
CA PRO A 67 5.77 2.05 -15.09
C PRO A 67 6.29 3.46 -15.43
N ILE A 68 5.57 4.50 -14.99
CA ILE A 68 6.01 5.89 -15.18
C ILE A 68 7.14 6.24 -14.23
N VAL A 69 7.09 5.77 -12.98
CA VAL A 69 8.21 5.91 -12.04
C VAL A 69 9.47 5.25 -12.59
N LEU A 70 9.36 4.03 -13.12
CA LEU A 70 10.49 3.33 -13.75
C LEU A 70 11.08 4.14 -14.90
N ARG A 71 10.23 4.67 -15.78
CA ARG A 71 10.67 5.53 -16.89
C ARG A 71 11.40 6.76 -16.36
N GLY A 72 10.85 7.44 -15.37
CA GLY A 72 11.48 8.59 -14.73
C GLY A 72 12.82 8.29 -14.07
N ILE A 73 12.99 7.10 -13.48
CA ILE A 73 14.29 6.65 -12.95
C ILE A 73 15.29 6.42 -14.09
N GLN A 74 14.85 5.82 -15.20
CA GLN A 74 15.71 5.55 -16.37
C GLN A 74 16.10 6.82 -17.14
N THR A 75 15.23 7.83 -17.15
CA THR A 75 15.44 9.12 -17.82
C THR A 75 16.01 10.18 -16.89
N GLU A 76 16.20 9.86 -15.60
CA GLU A 76 16.65 10.80 -14.57
C GLU A 76 15.74 12.05 -14.48
N ASP A 77 14.42 11.85 -14.56
CA ASP A 77 13.42 12.92 -14.47
C ASP A 77 12.51 12.78 -13.24
N TRP A 78 12.73 13.66 -12.26
CA TRP A 78 11.91 13.78 -11.06
C TRP A 78 10.45 14.13 -11.37
N ASN A 79 10.17 14.82 -12.48
CA ASN A 79 8.80 15.12 -12.88
C ASN A 79 8.03 13.87 -13.27
N GLU A 80 8.67 12.91 -13.94
CA GLU A 80 8.05 11.64 -14.30
C GLU A 80 7.86 10.76 -13.07
N ILE A 81 8.88 10.70 -12.19
CA ILE A 81 8.78 9.97 -10.92
C ILE A 81 7.60 10.49 -10.09
N ALA A 82 7.56 11.81 -9.85
CA ALA A 82 6.49 12.40 -9.07
C ALA A 82 5.12 12.20 -9.75
N HIS A 83 5.06 12.27 -11.08
CA HIS A 83 3.82 12.03 -11.82
C HIS A 83 3.31 10.60 -11.65
N GLY A 84 4.17 9.58 -11.75
CA GLY A 84 3.77 8.19 -11.50
C GLY A 84 3.28 7.96 -10.06
N ILE A 85 3.91 8.62 -9.08
CA ILE A 85 3.44 8.59 -7.69
C ILE A 85 2.04 9.21 -7.57
N MET A 86 1.79 10.33 -8.24
CA MET A 86 0.45 10.96 -8.25
C MET A 86 -0.61 10.06 -8.85
N ILE A 87 -0.33 9.37 -9.97
CA ILE A 87 -1.30 8.43 -10.58
C ILE A 87 -1.69 7.34 -9.58
N SER A 88 -0.69 6.71 -8.95
CA SER A 88 -0.95 5.61 -8.01
C SER A 88 -1.77 6.11 -6.80
N LEU A 89 -1.46 7.31 -6.31
CA LEU A 89 -2.19 7.94 -5.20
C LEU A 89 -3.62 8.32 -5.59
N GLU A 90 -3.82 8.87 -6.80
CA GLU A 90 -5.13 9.21 -7.34
C GLU A 90 -6.01 7.98 -7.51
N GLN A 91 -5.47 6.88 -8.06
CA GLN A 91 -6.21 5.63 -8.21
C GLN A 91 -6.62 5.07 -6.85
N VAL A 92 -5.71 5.04 -5.86
CA VAL A 92 -6.03 4.60 -4.50
C VAL A 92 -7.12 5.45 -3.84
N GLU A 93 -7.13 6.76 -4.07
CA GLU A 93 -8.12 7.67 -3.49
C GLU A 93 -9.47 7.68 -4.20
N ASN A 94 -9.46 7.52 -5.52
CA ASN A 94 -10.68 7.53 -6.33
C ASN A 94 -11.36 6.17 -6.32
N TYR A 95 -10.61 5.07 -6.19
CA TYR A 95 -11.17 3.72 -6.18
C TYR A 95 -12.30 3.54 -5.16
N PRO A 96 -12.20 3.95 -3.88
CA PRO A 96 -13.34 3.88 -2.95
C PRO A 96 -14.56 4.72 -3.36
N LYS A 97 -14.33 5.87 -4.02
CA LYS A 97 -15.39 6.80 -4.44
C LYS A 97 -16.13 6.28 -5.66
N GLU A 98 -15.41 5.66 -6.60
CA GLU A 98 -15.94 5.14 -7.86
C GLU A 98 -16.51 3.72 -7.71
N SER A 99 -15.93 2.90 -6.83
CA SER A 99 -16.29 1.49 -6.64
C SER A 99 -17.70 1.29 -6.04
N GLY A 100 -18.36 2.33 -5.51
CA GLY A 100 -19.76 2.28 -5.05
C GLY A 100 -20.03 1.31 -3.89
N ARG A 101 -20.43 1.83 -2.73
CA ARG A 101 -20.77 1.11 -1.46
C ARG A 101 -19.60 0.36 -0.79
N GLU A 102 -19.35 0.74 0.46
CA GLU A 102 -18.50 0.01 1.42
C GLU A 102 -19.07 -1.38 1.76
N ASP A 103 -20.39 -1.57 1.65
CA ASP A 103 -21.08 -2.79 2.09
C ASP A 103 -21.27 -3.87 1.02
N ASP A 104 -20.57 -3.80 -0.12
CA ASP A 104 -20.79 -4.76 -1.21
C ASP A 104 -20.22 -6.15 -0.84
N PRO A 105 -21.08 -7.19 -0.67
CA PRO A 105 -20.64 -8.54 -0.30
C PRO A 105 -19.75 -9.20 -1.35
N GLN A 106 -19.72 -8.71 -2.59
CA GLN A 106 -18.80 -9.22 -3.62
C GLN A 106 -17.35 -8.77 -3.45
N LYS A 107 -17.07 -7.81 -2.56
CA LYS A 107 -15.71 -7.31 -2.26
C LYS A 107 -15.00 -8.14 -1.18
N GLU A 108 -15.39 -9.41 -0.98
CA GLU A 108 -14.77 -10.35 -0.04
C GLU A 108 -13.25 -10.53 -0.25
N TRP A 109 -12.77 -10.35 -1.48
CA TRP A 109 -11.35 -10.43 -1.82
C TRP A 109 -10.47 -9.38 -1.12
N ARG A 110 -11.04 -8.25 -0.64
CA ARG A 110 -10.32 -7.22 0.14
C ARG A 110 -9.84 -7.71 1.50
N ASN A 111 -10.46 -8.78 2.00
CA ASN A 111 -10.27 -9.23 3.37
C ASN A 111 -9.41 -10.51 3.40
N ARG A 112 -8.10 -10.36 3.19
CA ARG A 112 -7.13 -11.50 3.17
C ARG A 112 -7.19 -12.35 4.45
N HIS A 113 -7.62 -11.78 5.58
CA HIS A 113 -7.78 -12.50 6.85
C HIS A 113 -9.06 -13.34 6.96
N LYS A 114 -10.08 -13.08 6.13
CA LYS A 114 -11.37 -13.79 6.21
C LYS A 114 -11.24 -15.25 5.76
N GLY A 115 -10.39 -15.52 4.76
CA GLY A 115 -10.04 -16.89 4.36
C GLY A 115 -9.06 -17.59 5.31
N ILE A 116 -8.19 -16.81 5.98
CA ILE A 116 -7.19 -17.33 6.92
C ILE A 116 -7.86 -17.77 8.23
N ALA A 117 -8.80 -17.00 8.78
CA ALA A 117 -9.48 -17.36 10.04
C ALA A 117 -10.28 -18.67 9.93
N ASP A 118 -10.96 -18.90 8.79
CA ASP A 118 -11.73 -20.13 8.57
C ASP A 118 -10.81 -21.35 8.31
N ALA A 119 -9.68 -21.13 7.63
CA ALA A 119 -8.65 -22.15 7.43
C ALA A 119 -7.86 -22.48 8.71
N GLU A 120 -7.56 -21.47 9.53
CA GLU A 120 -6.95 -21.61 10.84
C GLU A 120 -7.87 -22.38 11.78
N GLY A 121 -9.17 -22.07 11.83
CA GLY A 121 -10.13 -22.83 12.63
C GLY A 121 -10.14 -24.31 12.27
N LYS A 122 -10.21 -24.63 10.97
CA LYS A 122 -10.19 -26.02 10.48
C LYS A 122 -8.87 -26.74 10.78
N ASN A 123 -7.72 -26.07 10.61
CA ASN A 123 -6.41 -26.67 10.92
C ASN A 123 -6.17 -26.79 12.43
N LEU A 124 -6.55 -25.80 13.23
CA LEU A 124 -6.41 -25.85 14.68
C LEU A 124 -7.20 -27.04 15.24
N SER A 125 -8.41 -27.27 14.74
CA SER A 125 -9.26 -28.41 15.13
C SER A 125 -8.66 -29.76 14.72
N LYS A 126 -7.91 -29.80 13.61
CA LYS A 126 -7.25 -31.00 13.08
C LYS A 126 -5.97 -31.36 13.83
N TRP A 127 -5.19 -30.36 14.25
CA TRP A 127 -3.91 -30.55 14.95
C TRP A 127 -4.03 -30.50 16.48
N MET A 128 -5.10 -29.89 16.99
CA MET A 128 -5.38 -29.75 18.42
C MET A 128 -6.88 -30.00 18.66
N PRO A 129 -7.29 -31.27 18.78
CA PRO A 129 -8.66 -31.64 19.14
C PRO A 129 -9.09 -30.99 20.46
N GLU A 130 -10.40 -30.81 20.65
CA GLU A 130 -10.97 -30.10 21.79
C GLU A 130 -10.49 -30.63 23.15
N GLU A 131 -10.19 -31.93 23.24
CA GLU A 131 -9.65 -32.56 24.45
C GLU A 131 -8.25 -32.04 24.82
N LEU A 132 -7.35 -31.85 23.85
CA LEU A 132 -6.02 -31.29 24.08
C LEU A 132 -6.07 -29.80 24.42
N LEU A 133 -6.99 -29.06 23.77
CA LEU A 133 -7.28 -27.66 24.08
C LEU A 133 -7.79 -27.48 25.52
N ALA A 134 -8.66 -28.39 25.96
CA ALA A 134 -9.17 -28.41 27.33
C ALA A 134 -8.09 -28.74 28.36
N MET A 135 -7.16 -29.66 28.04
CA MET A 135 -6.00 -29.96 28.90
C MET A 135 -5.01 -28.79 28.96
N ALA A 136 -4.71 -28.14 27.83
CA ALA A 136 -3.84 -26.95 27.79
C ALA A 136 -4.41 -25.80 28.62
N LYS A 137 -5.72 -25.51 28.50
CA LYS A 137 -6.40 -24.48 29.31
C LYS A 137 -6.41 -24.79 30.81
N ARG A 138 -6.38 -26.07 31.20
CA ARG A 138 -6.25 -26.50 32.61
C ARG A 138 -4.83 -26.31 33.14
N ASN A 139 -3.80 -26.53 32.32
CA ASN A 139 -2.39 -26.39 32.74
C ASN A 139 -1.88 -24.94 32.78
N VAL A 140 -2.51 -23.99 32.07
CA VAL A 140 -2.13 -22.56 32.08
C VAL A 140 -2.68 -21.80 33.30
N LYS A 141 -3.56 -22.41 34.09
CA LYS A 141 -4.13 -21.83 35.33
C LYS A 141 -3.39 -22.24 36.62
N SER A 142 -2.12 -22.65 36.52
CA SER A 142 -1.29 -22.94 37.70
C SER A 142 -0.15 -21.95 37.87
#